data_AF-A0A8H4AHG4-F1
#
_entry.id   AF-A0A8H4AHG4-F1
#
_cell.length_a   1.000
_cell.length_b   1.000
_cell.length_c   1.000
_cell.angle_alpha   90.00
_cell.angle_beta   90.00
_cell.angle_gamma   90.00
#
_symmetry.space_group_name_H-M   'P 1'
#
loop_
_entity.id
_entity.type
_entity.pdbx_description
1 polymer ?
#
loop_
_entity_poly.entity_id
_entity_poly.type
_entity_poly.pdbx_seq_one_letter_code
_entity_poly.pdbx_strand_id
1 'polypeptide(L)'
;MEKIVRSIEKKNEYFRDKSYYDAFERFKNNLTQIKEYCKSVSILKGYKSFSFETDVKNRFEQLRDDFNRCITDLNFVFEVSNAFDKKESQKIDKSLKEVKESLEQLDDKLNEFYEHSRVNSSKLMNIEWAERRNLREVYEKHDIPWTRKIQIAKDILLGLLFLRTVNVFHHDVRCENVFVLRNLSVKLGNFACPSRINGLSSHIVRCMAPELIKQYKGYYIHKRVYTINCEIFSVGMLLWELCYEKLPYAEWNLKQITDHVLSGKREKILKRKFRNIDNREIQLEFINFIQYVWRHQPELRITIPALIQRLKELANKFPIPLDAPSFFKNKELDIDGQKSGESTPKINDCSEIEEEVPEEVVVIPLKEGIDMHKKKEYKSSWECFKQNAELGDPLAKFWIGYYLLYGYHGEKDPIMARNYFKESADESNHAESQCRYAVSLLGDLAKETDETVKDKLRKEILYYFELAAENPENRNADAMYYLGDIYVGGKLRVKRDVIRGLNYLRLAANKHNERALKKLENDEFIKHLISAEKDDSDGI
;
A
#
# COMPACT_ATOMS: atom_id res chain seq x y z
N MET A 1 -1.52 1.69 -13.36
CA MET A 1 -1.65 1.78 -14.83
C MET A 1 -3.09 1.77 -15.32
N GLU A 2 -3.91 0.75 -15.08
CA GLU A 2 -5.31 0.72 -15.59
C GLU A 2 -6.19 1.88 -15.07
N LYS A 3 -5.95 2.38 -13.85
CA LYS A 3 -6.56 3.62 -13.33
C LYS A 3 -6.14 4.87 -14.13
N ILE A 4 -4.88 4.93 -14.57
CA ILE A 4 -4.33 6.07 -15.33
C ILE A 4 -4.87 6.04 -16.76
N VAL A 5 -4.84 4.87 -17.40
CA VAL A 5 -5.40 4.66 -18.75
C VAL A 5 -6.90 4.98 -18.76
N ARG A 6 -7.68 4.50 -17.78
CA ARG A 6 -9.11 4.84 -17.65
C ARG A 6 -9.37 6.31 -17.32
N SER A 7 -8.48 6.96 -16.56
CA SER A 7 -8.59 8.39 -16.24
C SER A 7 -8.34 9.27 -17.46
N ILE A 8 -7.49 8.82 -18.39
CA ILE A 8 -7.21 9.53 -19.65
C ILE A 8 -8.26 9.18 -20.73
N GLU A 9 -8.71 7.92 -20.81
CA GLU A 9 -9.79 7.49 -21.72
C GLU A 9 -11.13 8.18 -21.43
N LYS A 10 -11.48 8.41 -20.16
CA LYS A 10 -12.67 9.21 -19.79
C LYS A 10 -12.57 10.68 -20.20
N LYS A 11 -11.37 11.18 -20.54
CA LYS A 11 -11.13 12.56 -20.97
C LYS A 11 -10.99 12.70 -22.50
N ASN A 12 -11.01 11.58 -23.25
CA ASN A 12 -10.91 11.58 -24.72
C ASN A 12 -12.07 12.27 -25.44
N GLU A 13 -13.22 12.51 -24.78
CA GLU A 13 -14.35 13.21 -25.39
C GLU A 13 -14.13 14.73 -25.57
N TYR A 14 -13.04 15.30 -25.03
CA TYR A 14 -12.85 16.77 -24.96
C TYR A 14 -11.75 17.35 -25.87
N PHE A 15 -11.04 16.55 -26.68
CA PHE A 15 -9.87 17.05 -27.43
C PHE A 15 -10.05 16.96 -28.94
N ARG A 16 -9.85 18.09 -29.64
CA ARG A 16 -10.06 18.24 -31.10
C ARG A 16 -8.81 18.03 -31.96
N ASP A 17 -7.64 17.78 -31.38
CA ASP A 17 -6.38 17.70 -32.14
C ASP A 17 -5.97 16.25 -32.44
N LYS A 18 -6.00 15.90 -33.74
CA LYS A 18 -5.63 14.59 -34.28
C LYS A 18 -4.18 14.21 -33.95
N SER A 19 -3.28 15.20 -33.86
CA SER A 19 -1.86 14.96 -33.58
C SER A 19 -1.60 14.50 -32.14
N TYR A 20 -2.37 15.02 -31.17
CA TYR A 20 -2.34 14.58 -29.77
C TYR A 20 -2.93 13.18 -29.61
N TYR A 21 -4.06 12.91 -30.28
CA TYR A 21 -4.68 11.59 -30.27
C TYR A 21 -3.72 10.53 -30.81
N ASP A 22 -3.03 10.82 -31.92
CA ASP A 22 -2.05 9.92 -32.51
C ASP A 22 -0.83 9.72 -31.59
N ALA A 23 -0.34 10.76 -30.90
CA ALA A 23 0.75 10.64 -29.92
C ALA A 23 0.33 9.84 -28.67
N PHE A 24 -0.91 10.01 -28.22
CA PHE A 24 -1.48 9.29 -27.08
C PHE A 24 -1.73 7.81 -27.40
N GLU A 25 -2.25 7.49 -28.57
CA GLU A 25 -2.41 6.10 -29.03
C GLU A 25 -1.04 5.42 -29.18
N ARG A 26 0.00 6.13 -29.64
CA ARG A 26 1.39 5.61 -29.65
C ARG A 26 1.90 5.30 -28.24
N PHE A 27 1.63 6.17 -27.26
CA PHE A 27 1.99 5.94 -25.85
C PHE A 27 1.24 4.76 -25.23
N LYS A 28 -0.07 4.65 -25.47
CA LYS A 28 -0.90 3.52 -25.03
C LYS A 28 -0.42 2.19 -25.62
N ASN A 29 -0.07 2.19 -26.90
CA ASN A 29 0.50 1.03 -27.58
C ASN A 29 1.88 0.67 -27.01
N ASN A 30 2.75 1.64 -26.72
CA ASN A 30 4.03 1.40 -26.08
C ASN A 30 3.87 0.80 -24.66
N LEU A 31 2.95 1.32 -23.84
CA LEU A 31 2.63 0.75 -22.53
C LEU A 31 2.08 -0.67 -22.61
N THR A 32 1.31 -0.97 -23.66
CA THR A 32 0.77 -2.31 -23.91
C THR A 32 1.90 -3.26 -24.31
N GLN A 33 2.81 -2.83 -25.18
CA GLN A 33 4.00 -3.59 -25.54
C GLN A 33 4.95 -3.82 -24.35
N ILE A 34 5.10 -2.84 -23.44
CA ILE A 34 5.86 -3.03 -22.19
C ILE A 34 5.15 -4.05 -21.29
N LYS A 35 3.83 -3.97 -21.14
CA LYS A 35 3.04 -4.94 -20.35
C LYS A 35 3.16 -6.36 -20.91
N GLU A 36 3.10 -6.52 -22.23
CA GLU A 36 3.25 -7.79 -22.92
C GLU A 36 4.69 -8.30 -22.90
N TYR A 37 5.67 -7.42 -23.06
CA TYR A 37 7.08 -7.75 -22.93
C TYR A 37 7.40 -8.24 -21.52
N CYS A 38 6.96 -7.53 -20.47
CA CYS A 38 7.12 -7.97 -19.08
C CYS A 38 6.45 -9.32 -18.83
N LYS A 39 5.27 -9.58 -19.41
CA LYS A 39 4.64 -10.92 -19.36
C LYS A 39 5.46 -11.97 -20.09
N SER A 40 5.98 -11.67 -21.28
CA SER A 40 6.79 -12.59 -22.07
C SER A 40 8.10 -12.92 -21.38
N VAL A 41 8.79 -11.93 -20.79
CA VAL A 41 10.00 -12.11 -19.99
C VAL A 41 9.72 -12.91 -18.72
N SER A 42 8.57 -12.68 -18.09
CA SER A 42 8.11 -13.45 -16.93
C SER A 42 7.81 -14.93 -17.26
N ILE A 43 7.58 -15.28 -18.54
CA ILE A 43 7.32 -16.65 -19.01
C ILE A 43 8.62 -17.39 -19.38
N LEU A 44 9.75 -16.67 -19.56
CA LEU A 44 10.99 -17.26 -20.07
C LEU A 44 11.54 -18.37 -19.17
N LYS A 45 11.72 -19.55 -19.79
CA LYS A 45 12.17 -20.79 -19.18
C LYS A 45 13.69 -20.88 -19.19
N GLY A 46 14.34 -20.39 -18.13
CA GLY A 46 15.75 -20.62 -17.85
C GLY A 46 16.72 -19.98 -18.87
N TYR A 47 17.95 -19.80 -18.43
CA TYR A 47 19.04 -19.25 -19.25
C TYR A 47 19.34 -20.17 -20.43
N LYS A 48 19.07 -19.69 -21.66
CA LYS A 48 19.63 -20.28 -22.88
C LYS A 48 20.28 -19.21 -23.74
N SER A 49 21.61 -19.26 -23.76
CA SER A 49 22.56 -18.60 -24.67
C SER A 49 22.68 -17.07 -24.61
N PHE A 50 23.93 -16.61 -24.72
CA PHE A 50 24.40 -15.22 -24.70
C PHE A 50 23.72 -14.29 -25.74
N SER A 51 23.20 -14.86 -26.85
CA SER A 51 22.42 -14.11 -27.84
C SER A 51 21.08 -13.64 -27.26
N PHE A 52 20.43 -14.49 -26.45
CA PHE A 52 19.08 -14.23 -25.95
C PHE A 52 19.03 -13.14 -24.87
N GLU A 53 20.07 -13.04 -24.04
CA GLU A 53 20.20 -11.99 -23.02
C GLU A 53 20.47 -10.62 -23.65
N THR A 54 21.29 -10.60 -24.71
CA THR A 54 21.56 -9.41 -25.52
C THR A 54 20.28 -8.94 -26.21
N ASP A 55 19.46 -9.86 -26.74
CA ASP A 55 18.20 -9.55 -27.41
C ASP A 55 17.11 -9.05 -26.45
N VAL A 56 17.01 -9.64 -25.25
CA VAL A 56 16.13 -9.15 -24.18
C VAL A 56 16.55 -7.73 -23.78
N LYS A 57 17.84 -7.51 -23.53
CA LYS A 57 18.38 -6.18 -23.18
C LYS A 57 18.12 -5.14 -24.28
N ASN A 58 18.47 -5.45 -25.52
CA ASN A 58 18.27 -4.56 -26.67
C ASN A 58 16.78 -4.23 -26.86
N ARG A 59 15.90 -5.22 -26.68
CA ARG A 59 14.45 -5.00 -26.78
C ARG A 59 13.91 -4.13 -25.65
N PHE A 60 14.44 -4.28 -24.44
CA PHE A 60 14.07 -3.42 -23.31
C PHE A 60 14.57 -1.98 -23.51
N GLU A 61 15.81 -1.80 -23.98
CA GLU A 61 16.36 -0.49 -24.33
C GLU A 61 15.53 0.18 -25.43
N GLN A 62 15.13 -0.58 -26.46
CA GLN A 62 14.23 -0.08 -27.49
C GLN A 62 12.87 0.33 -26.94
N LEU A 63 12.24 -0.48 -26.07
CA LEU A 63 10.94 -0.15 -25.47
C LEU A 63 11.01 1.08 -24.55
N ARG A 64 12.12 1.24 -23.82
CA ARG A 64 12.41 2.42 -23.00
C ARG A 64 12.60 3.67 -23.87
N ASP A 65 13.39 3.56 -24.94
CA ASP A 65 13.66 4.69 -25.82
C ASP A 65 12.40 5.07 -26.62
N ASP A 66 11.56 4.10 -26.97
CA ASP A 66 10.22 4.32 -27.53
C ASP A 66 9.28 4.98 -26.51
N PHE A 67 9.33 4.57 -25.23
CA PHE A 67 8.56 5.20 -24.17
C PHE A 67 8.98 6.66 -23.96
N ASN A 68 10.29 6.92 -23.90
CA ASN A 68 10.83 8.27 -23.74
C ASN A 68 10.50 9.16 -24.95
N ARG A 69 10.52 8.60 -26.17
CA ARG A 69 10.05 9.31 -27.38
C ARG A 69 8.56 9.60 -27.32
N CYS A 70 7.72 8.64 -26.94
CA CYS A 70 6.29 8.87 -26.77
C CYS A 70 5.99 9.94 -25.72
N ILE A 71 6.72 9.95 -24.59
CA ILE A 71 6.60 10.98 -23.56
C ILE A 71 7.05 12.35 -24.08
N THR A 72 8.16 12.39 -24.84
CA THR A 72 8.67 13.65 -25.43
C THR A 72 7.68 14.21 -26.45
N ASP A 73 7.12 13.35 -27.31
CA ASP A 73 6.08 13.74 -28.27
C ASP A 73 4.80 14.22 -27.56
N LEU A 74 4.36 13.52 -26.51
CA LEU A 74 3.22 13.94 -25.68
C LEU A 74 3.48 15.30 -25.03
N ASN A 75 4.68 15.50 -24.49
CA ASN A 75 5.08 16.77 -23.87
C ASN A 75 5.21 17.89 -24.91
N PHE A 76 5.72 17.61 -26.10
CA PHE A 76 5.83 18.58 -27.19
C PHE A 76 4.45 18.99 -27.73
N VAL A 77 3.57 18.03 -28.00
CA VAL A 77 2.18 18.34 -28.41
C VAL A 77 1.45 19.08 -27.28
N PHE A 78 1.74 18.75 -26.03
CA PHE A 78 1.24 19.46 -24.86
C PHE A 78 1.75 20.90 -24.78
N GLU A 79 3.03 21.16 -25.03
CA GLU A 79 3.61 22.52 -25.09
C GLU A 79 3.03 23.34 -26.24
N VAL A 80 2.85 22.73 -27.43
CA VAL A 80 2.20 23.37 -28.58
C VAL A 80 0.73 23.68 -28.30
N SER A 81 0.02 22.80 -27.59
CA SER A 81 -1.38 23.01 -27.18
C SER A 81 -1.51 24.04 -26.04
N ASN A 82 -0.51 24.14 -25.15
CA ASN A 82 -0.44 25.13 -24.07
C ASN A 82 -0.10 26.55 -24.54
N ALA A 83 0.53 26.69 -25.72
CA ALA A 83 0.71 28.01 -26.34
C ALA A 83 -0.64 28.69 -26.66
N PHE A 84 -1.75 27.93 -26.70
CA PHE A 84 -3.09 28.42 -27.00
C PHE A 84 -4.02 28.61 -25.79
N ASP A 85 -3.71 28.11 -24.59
CA ASP A 85 -4.60 28.29 -23.42
C ASP A 85 -3.89 28.41 -22.06
N LYS A 86 -3.74 29.65 -21.59
CA LYS A 86 -2.90 30.05 -20.44
C LYS A 86 -3.51 29.79 -19.04
N LYS A 87 -4.66 29.12 -18.91
CA LYS A 87 -5.36 28.92 -17.61
C LYS A 87 -5.45 27.48 -17.12
N GLU A 88 -5.27 26.47 -17.98
CA GLU A 88 -5.23 25.06 -17.56
C GLU A 88 -3.81 24.55 -17.24
N SER A 89 -2.78 25.24 -17.76
CA SER A 89 -1.36 24.92 -17.54
C SER A 89 -0.99 24.84 -16.06
N GLN A 90 -1.53 25.70 -15.19
CA GLN A 90 -1.13 25.76 -13.77
C GLN A 90 -1.56 24.56 -12.91
N LYS A 91 -2.55 23.77 -13.36
CA LYS A 91 -2.97 22.54 -12.64
C LYS A 91 -2.26 21.30 -13.14
N ILE A 92 -1.96 21.26 -14.43
CA ILE A 92 -1.13 20.20 -15.02
C ILE A 92 0.31 20.39 -14.57
N ASP A 93 0.80 21.63 -14.45
CA ASP A 93 2.10 21.95 -13.85
C ASP A 93 2.23 21.43 -12.42
N LYS A 94 1.17 21.40 -11.61
CA LYS A 94 1.27 20.89 -10.23
C LYS A 94 1.37 19.36 -10.17
N SER A 95 0.54 18.66 -10.94
CA SER A 95 0.59 17.18 -10.98
C SER A 95 1.79 16.66 -11.78
N LEU A 96 2.22 17.38 -12.82
CA LEU A 96 3.48 17.11 -13.51
C LEU A 96 4.68 17.51 -12.66
N LYS A 97 4.60 18.55 -11.82
CA LYS A 97 5.68 18.89 -10.87
C LYS A 97 5.78 17.88 -9.75
N GLU A 98 4.67 17.31 -9.26
CA GLU A 98 4.70 16.19 -8.31
C GLU A 98 5.24 14.90 -8.96
N VAL A 99 4.89 14.64 -10.22
CA VAL A 99 5.46 13.52 -11.00
C VAL A 99 6.92 13.78 -11.37
N LYS A 100 7.31 15.01 -11.68
CA LYS A 100 8.66 15.46 -12.04
C LYS A 100 9.56 15.55 -10.81
N GLU A 101 9.06 15.93 -9.63
CA GLU A 101 9.78 15.83 -8.35
C GLU A 101 9.94 14.37 -7.94
N SER A 102 8.93 13.52 -8.18
CA SER A 102 9.05 12.07 -7.98
C SER A 102 10.00 11.42 -8.99
N LEU A 103 10.04 11.91 -10.23
CA LEU A 103 10.90 11.43 -11.30
C LEU A 103 12.32 12.00 -11.22
N GLU A 104 12.55 13.23 -10.77
CA GLU A 104 13.85 13.84 -10.49
C GLU A 104 14.46 13.19 -9.23
N GLN A 105 13.65 12.85 -8.21
CA GLN A 105 14.11 11.99 -7.11
C GLN A 105 14.42 10.55 -7.54
N LEU A 106 13.80 10.07 -8.62
CA LEU A 106 14.11 8.78 -9.25
C LEU A 106 15.34 8.90 -10.15
N ASP A 107 15.49 9.98 -10.91
CA ASP A 107 16.57 10.27 -11.85
C ASP A 107 17.85 10.65 -11.11
N ASP A 108 17.79 11.33 -9.97
CA ASP A 108 18.93 11.55 -9.06
C ASP A 108 19.39 10.22 -8.45
N LYS A 109 18.47 9.33 -8.07
CA LYS A 109 18.79 7.98 -7.58
C LYS A 109 19.27 7.03 -8.69
N LEU A 110 18.81 7.25 -9.92
CA LEU A 110 19.23 6.52 -11.12
C LEU A 110 20.59 7.04 -11.62
N ASN A 111 20.84 8.34 -11.62
CA ASN A 111 22.10 8.96 -11.99
C ASN A 111 23.17 8.70 -10.91
N GLU A 112 22.83 8.65 -9.62
CA GLU A 112 23.73 8.17 -8.56
C GLU A 112 24.09 6.67 -8.76
N PHE A 113 23.13 5.88 -9.27
CA PHE A 113 23.33 4.48 -9.67
C PHE A 113 24.13 4.33 -10.98
N TYR A 114 24.05 5.28 -11.91
CA TYR A 114 24.67 5.19 -13.25
C TYR A 114 26.02 5.92 -13.39
N GLU A 115 26.28 7.01 -12.68
CA GLU A 115 27.60 7.68 -12.62
C GLU A 115 28.70 6.70 -12.16
N HIS A 116 28.36 5.75 -11.28
CA HIS A 116 29.27 4.68 -10.84
C HIS A 116 29.49 3.58 -11.89
N SER A 117 28.60 3.42 -12.86
CA SER A 117 28.66 2.36 -13.89
C SER A 117 29.39 2.77 -15.18
N ARG A 118 29.89 4.02 -15.25
CA ARG A 118 30.46 4.60 -16.47
C ARG A 118 31.96 4.34 -16.68
N VAL A 119 32.62 3.53 -15.85
CA VAL A 119 34.05 3.21 -16.01
C VAL A 119 34.24 1.72 -16.35
N ASN A 120 34.40 1.44 -17.65
CA ASN A 120 34.97 0.24 -18.28
C ASN A 120 34.35 -1.14 -17.95
N SER A 121 33.43 -1.51 -18.84
CA SER A 121 32.52 -2.66 -18.85
C SER A 121 33.12 -4.02 -19.28
N SER A 122 34.35 -4.33 -18.90
CA SER A 122 34.89 -5.71 -19.06
C SER A 122 35.65 -6.26 -17.85
N LYS A 123 35.81 -5.46 -16.79
CA LYS A 123 36.38 -5.91 -15.50
C LYS A 123 35.38 -5.91 -14.33
N LEU A 124 34.16 -5.40 -14.54
CA LEU A 124 33.14 -5.18 -13.51
C LEU A 124 32.06 -6.26 -13.40
N MET A 125 32.03 -7.27 -14.27
CA MET A 125 31.17 -8.46 -14.07
C MET A 125 31.58 -9.28 -12.82
N ASN A 126 32.68 -8.89 -12.15
CA ASN A 126 33.18 -9.48 -10.90
C ASN A 126 33.25 -8.50 -9.70
N ILE A 127 32.77 -7.24 -9.76
CA ILE A 127 33.06 -6.24 -8.69
C ILE A 127 31.84 -5.43 -8.16
N GLU A 128 30.67 -5.40 -8.80
CA GLU A 128 29.55 -4.55 -8.30
C GLU A 128 28.28 -5.28 -7.80
N TRP A 129 28.22 -6.61 -7.88
CA TRP A 129 27.14 -7.38 -7.25
C TRP A 129 27.59 -7.89 -5.88
N ALA A 130 27.13 -7.25 -4.82
CA ALA A 130 27.17 -7.75 -3.43
C ALA A 130 28.57 -8.12 -2.88
N GLU A 131 29.53 -7.18 -2.89
CA GLU A 131 30.80 -7.35 -2.15
C GLU A 131 30.64 -7.60 -0.63
N ARG A 132 29.41 -7.61 -0.07
CA ARG A 132 29.16 -7.88 1.35
C ARG A 132 28.12 -8.93 1.70
N ARG A 133 27.70 -9.79 0.77
CA ARG A 133 26.85 -10.97 1.07
C ARG A 133 25.36 -10.59 1.32
N ASN A 134 24.47 -11.58 1.37
CA ASN A 134 23.07 -11.36 1.77
C ASN A 134 22.97 -11.05 3.27
N LEU A 135 21.83 -10.53 3.73
CA LEU A 135 21.62 -10.10 5.11
C LEU A 135 21.82 -11.24 6.12
N ARG A 136 21.50 -12.49 5.73
CA ARG A 136 21.81 -13.68 6.56
C ARG A 136 23.28 -13.83 6.81
N GLU A 137 24.04 -13.83 5.72
CA GLU A 137 25.49 -13.92 5.79
C GLU A 137 26.09 -12.76 6.60
N VAL A 138 25.53 -11.55 6.53
CA VAL A 138 25.97 -10.42 7.36
C VAL A 138 25.79 -10.70 8.85
N TYR A 139 24.58 -11.08 9.30
CA TYR A 139 24.34 -11.31 10.73
C TYR A 139 25.06 -12.54 11.27
N GLU A 140 25.40 -13.51 10.42
CA GLU A 140 26.19 -14.68 10.83
C GLU A 140 27.63 -14.30 11.22
N LYS A 141 28.20 -13.26 10.59
CA LYS A 141 29.58 -12.80 10.83
C LYS A 141 29.68 -11.58 11.75
N HIS A 142 28.68 -10.72 11.76
CA HIS A 142 28.72 -9.43 12.42
C HIS A 142 27.39 -9.15 13.12
N ASP A 143 27.42 -8.44 14.25
CA ASP A 143 26.15 -7.99 14.83
C ASP A 143 25.68 -6.69 14.19
N ILE A 144 24.37 -6.60 14.02
CA ILE A 144 23.73 -5.43 13.45
C ILE A 144 23.24 -4.51 14.58
N PRO A 145 23.67 -3.24 14.63
CA PRO A 145 23.16 -2.29 15.62
C PRO A 145 21.64 -2.10 15.52
N TRP A 146 20.95 -1.88 16.64
CA TRP A 146 19.48 -1.72 16.68
C TRP A 146 18.95 -0.59 15.79
N THR A 147 19.61 0.57 15.80
CA THR A 147 19.26 1.68 14.91
C THR A 147 19.38 1.31 13.43
N ARG A 148 20.33 0.43 13.09
CA ARG A 148 20.50 -0.11 11.73
C ARG A 148 19.43 -1.14 11.39
N LYS A 149 18.98 -1.95 12.35
CA LYS A 149 17.83 -2.86 12.14
C LYS A 149 16.58 -2.08 11.75
N ILE A 150 16.30 -0.93 12.38
CA ILE A 150 15.17 -0.04 12.01
C ILE A 150 15.28 0.36 10.53
N GLN A 151 16.45 0.84 10.11
CA GLN A 151 16.68 1.28 8.73
C GLN A 151 16.54 0.13 7.72
N ILE A 152 17.12 -1.03 8.02
CA ILE A 152 17.01 -2.24 7.18
C ILE A 152 15.55 -2.66 7.02
N ALA A 153 14.80 -2.74 8.13
CA ALA A 153 13.38 -3.09 8.11
C ALA A 153 12.57 -2.09 7.26
N LYS A 154 12.82 -0.79 7.45
CA LYS A 154 12.16 0.28 6.67
C LYS A 154 12.44 0.15 5.18
N ASP A 155 13.70 -0.05 4.77
CA ASP A 155 14.08 -0.16 3.36
C ASP A 155 13.47 -1.41 2.68
N ILE A 156 13.43 -2.53 3.40
CA ILE A 156 12.75 -3.75 2.94
C ILE A 156 11.26 -3.48 2.70
N LEU A 157 10.57 -2.85 3.66
CA LEU A 157 9.15 -2.57 3.54
C LEU A 157 8.84 -1.56 2.44
N LEU A 158 9.68 -0.54 2.25
CA LEU A 158 9.57 0.39 1.13
C LEU A 158 9.72 -0.32 -0.21
N GLY A 159 10.64 -1.28 -0.31
CA GLY A 159 10.78 -2.16 -1.48
C GLY A 159 9.53 -3.00 -1.74
N LEU A 160 8.93 -3.60 -0.71
CA LEU A 160 7.69 -4.37 -0.83
C LEU A 160 6.49 -3.48 -1.20
N LEU A 161 6.41 -2.27 -0.63
CA LEU A 161 5.39 -1.30 -0.99
C LEU A 161 5.49 -0.93 -2.47
N PHE A 162 6.70 -0.72 -3.00
CA PHE A 162 6.92 -0.48 -4.43
C PHE A 162 6.40 -1.66 -5.28
N LEU A 163 6.76 -2.91 -4.94
CA LEU A 163 6.24 -4.08 -5.66
C LEU A 163 4.72 -4.15 -5.66
N ARG A 164 4.09 -3.78 -4.53
CA ARG A 164 2.65 -3.72 -4.41
C ARG A 164 2.02 -2.67 -5.35
N THR A 165 2.66 -1.51 -5.53
CA THR A 165 2.15 -0.47 -6.46
C THR A 165 2.12 -0.94 -7.92
N VAL A 166 3.03 -1.82 -8.31
CA VAL A 166 3.07 -2.47 -9.64
C VAL A 166 2.31 -3.79 -9.68
N ASN A 167 1.57 -4.13 -8.62
CA ASN A 167 0.77 -5.34 -8.45
C ASN A 167 1.58 -6.65 -8.57
N VAL A 168 2.81 -6.64 -8.06
CA VAL A 168 3.71 -7.79 -7.99
C VAL A 168 3.86 -8.23 -6.54
N PHE A 169 3.88 -9.54 -6.30
CA PHE A 169 4.29 -10.14 -5.03
C PHE A 169 5.72 -10.65 -5.16
N HIS A 170 6.50 -10.54 -4.10
CA HIS A 170 7.84 -11.10 -4.03
C HIS A 170 7.82 -12.62 -3.87
N HIS A 171 6.87 -13.16 -3.10
CA HIS A 171 6.71 -14.59 -2.79
C HIS A 171 7.80 -15.28 -1.96
N ASP A 172 8.96 -14.66 -1.71
CA ASP A 172 10.08 -15.27 -0.98
C ASP A 172 10.83 -14.24 -0.09
N VAL A 173 10.08 -13.54 0.76
CA VAL A 173 10.63 -12.50 1.64
C VAL A 173 11.37 -13.14 2.83
N ARG A 174 12.71 -13.15 2.79
CA ARG A 174 13.61 -13.71 3.82
C ARG A 174 14.97 -12.98 3.83
N CYS A 175 15.75 -13.03 4.91
CA CYS A 175 17.05 -12.32 4.97
C CYS A 175 18.06 -12.81 3.91
N GLU A 176 17.94 -14.06 3.45
CA GLU A 176 18.75 -14.64 2.37
C GLU A 176 18.55 -13.92 1.02
N ASN A 177 17.38 -13.31 0.80
CA ASN A 177 17.01 -12.60 -0.42
C ASN A 177 17.12 -11.07 -0.27
N VAL A 178 17.72 -10.59 0.82
CA VAL A 178 18.01 -9.17 1.05
C VAL A 178 19.51 -8.94 0.89
N PHE A 179 19.88 -8.10 -0.07
CA PHE A 179 21.28 -7.78 -0.36
C PHE A 179 21.70 -6.49 0.35
N VAL A 180 22.89 -6.51 0.96
CA VAL A 180 23.47 -5.34 1.64
C VAL A 180 24.46 -4.65 0.70
N LEU A 181 24.27 -3.35 0.46
CA LEU A 181 25.12 -2.55 -0.43
C LEU A 181 26.32 -1.93 0.29
N ARG A 182 27.24 -1.32 -0.47
CA ARG A 182 28.45 -0.65 0.07
C ARG A 182 28.11 0.50 1.04
N ASN A 183 27.08 1.28 0.72
CA ASN A 183 26.55 2.33 1.59
C ASN A 183 25.68 1.76 2.73
N LEU A 184 25.64 0.43 2.87
CA LEU A 184 24.94 -0.33 3.91
C LEU A 184 23.41 -0.18 3.87
N SER A 185 22.86 0.39 2.81
CA SER A 185 21.45 0.25 2.47
C SER A 185 21.18 -1.19 2.00
N VAL A 186 19.91 -1.58 2.03
CA VAL A 186 19.49 -2.93 1.62
C VAL A 186 18.58 -2.89 0.40
N LYS A 187 18.69 -3.91 -0.44
CA LYS A 187 17.80 -4.11 -1.59
C LYS A 187 17.22 -5.53 -1.58
N LEU A 188 15.94 -5.62 -1.87
CA LEU A 188 15.29 -6.90 -2.16
C LEU A 188 15.84 -7.45 -3.47
N GLY A 189 16.15 -8.73 -3.50
CA GLY A 189 16.48 -9.44 -4.72
C GLY A 189 15.88 -10.83 -4.73
N ASN A 190 16.29 -11.64 -5.72
CA ASN A 190 15.71 -12.97 -5.96
C ASN A 190 14.18 -12.94 -6.16
N PHE A 191 13.75 -12.29 -7.26
CA PHE A 191 12.35 -12.27 -7.72
C PHE A 191 11.93 -13.58 -8.42
N ALA A 192 12.58 -14.70 -8.13
CA ALA A 192 12.27 -15.97 -8.78
C ALA A 192 10.84 -16.42 -8.46
N CYS A 193 10.09 -16.81 -9.49
CA CYS A 193 8.72 -17.29 -9.34
C CYS A 193 8.71 -18.70 -8.68
N PRO A 194 8.01 -18.92 -7.54
CA PRO A 194 7.95 -20.24 -6.89
C PRO A 194 7.19 -21.30 -7.69
N SER A 195 6.53 -20.93 -8.79
CA SER A 195 5.67 -21.82 -9.61
C SER A 195 6.40 -23.01 -10.24
N ARG A 196 7.72 -23.15 -10.02
CA ARG A 196 8.54 -24.29 -10.46
C ARG A 196 9.32 -25.00 -9.37
N ILE A 197 9.18 -24.61 -8.11
CA ILE A 197 9.75 -25.41 -7.02
C ILE A 197 8.79 -26.58 -6.80
N ASN A 198 9.09 -27.69 -7.48
CA ASN A 198 8.40 -28.97 -7.30
C ASN A 198 8.69 -29.48 -5.87
N GLY A 199 7.92 -28.99 -4.90
CA GLY A 199 7.98 -29.42 -3.51
C GLY A 199 8.16 -28.27 -2.52
N LEU A 200 7.57 -28.43 -1.35
CA LEU A 200 7.80 -27.56 -0.20
C LEU A 200 9.21 -27.86 0.34
N SER A 201 10.16 -26.95 0.19
CA SER A 201 11.46 -27.07 0.86
C SER A 201 11.36 -26.50 2.29
N SER A 202 12.17 -27.02 3.21
CA SER A 202 12.22 -26.51 4.60
C SER A 202 12.57 -25.02 4.63
N HIS A 203 13.42 -24.54 3.73
CA HIS A 203 13.83 -23.15 3.62
C HIS A 203 12.67 -22.19 3.35
N ILE A 204 11.72 -22.58 2.51
CA ILE A 204 10.57 -21.74 2.12
C ILE A 204 9.47 -21.82 3.19
N VAL A 205 9.25 -22.99 3.79
CA VAL A 205 8.18 -23.17 4.80
C VAL A 205 8.40 -22.38 6.06
N ARG A 206 9.67 -22.14 6.45
CA ARG A 206 10.02 -21.33 7.63
C ARG A 206 9.37 -19.95 7.63
N CYS A 207 9.11 -19.38 6.46
CA CYS A 207 8.54 -18.04 6.32
C CYS A 207 7.13 -18.04 5.71
N MET A 208 6.51 -19.22 5.61
CA MET A 208 5.22 -19.39 4.93
C MET A 208 4.04 -19.20 5.89
N ALA A 209 3.05 -18.43 5.46
CA ALA A 209 1.84 -18.17 6.22
C ALA A 209 0.98 -19.44 6.41
N PRO A 210 0.28 -19.59 7.56
CA PRO A 210 -0.50 -20.78 7.88
C PRO A 210 -1.59 -21.08 6.85
N GLU A 211 -2.28 -20.06 6.33
CA GLU A 211 -3.31 -20.20 5.30
C GLU A 211 -2.75 -20.71 3.97
N LEU A 212 -1.51 -20.34 3.63
CA LEU A 212 -0.84 -20.84 2.44
C LEU A 212 -0.38 -22.29 2.64
N ILE A 213 0.18 -22.61 3.81
CA ILE A 213 0.52 -23.98 4.19
C ILE A 213 -0.70 -24.92 4.10
N LYS A 214 -1.87 -24.49 4.59
CA LYS A 214 -3.13 -25.26 4.48
C LYS A 214 -3.47 -25.57 3.03
N GLN A 215 -3.29 -24.61 2.12
CA GLN A 215 -3.53 -24.82 0.68
C GLN A 215 -2.54 -25.81 0.05
N TYR A 216 -1.28 -25.84 0.52
CA TYR A 216 -0.30 -26.84 0.07
C TYR A 216 -0.57 -28.25 0.59
N LYS A 217 -1.17 -28.40 1.79
CA LYS A 217 -1.62 -29.69 2.33
C LYS A 217 -2.93 -30.20 1.70
N GLY A 218 -3.79 -29.32 1.19
CA GLY A 218 -5.09 -29.69 0.63
C GLY A 218 -5.00 -30.41 -0.73
N TYR A 219 -6.00 -31.27 -1.02
CA TYR A 219 -6.10 -32.03 -2.28
C TYR A 219 -6.41 -31.17 -3.52
N TYR A 220 -6.71 -29.88 -3.36
CA TYR A 220 -7.07 -28.96 -4.45
C TYR A 220 -5.84 -28.19 -4.97
N ILE A 221 -4.97 -28.89 -5.70
CA ILE A 221 -3.75 -28.34 -6.31
C ILE A 221 -4.02 -27.12 -7.21
N HIS A 222 -5.24 -26.99 -7.75
CA HIS A 222 -5.58 -26.04 -8.81
C HIS A 222 -6.06 -24.66 -8.34
N LYS A 223 -5.99 -24.33 -7.04
CA LYS A 223 -6.46 -23.03 -6.52
C LYS A 223 -5.62 -22.48 -5.37
N ARG A 224 -4.29 -22.59 -5.47
CA ARG A 224 -3.38 -21.93 -4.52
C ARG A 224 -3.44 -20.41 -4.75
N VAL A 225 -3.92 -19.68 -3.76
CA VAL A 225 -4.03 -18.21 -3.77
C VAL A 225 -3.01 -17.64 -2.80
N TYR A 226 -1.98 -17.01 -3.37
CA TYR A 226 -1.06 -16.15 -2.62
C TYR A 226 -1.69 -14.76 -2.48
N THR A 227 -1.66 -14.21 -1.27
CA THR A 227 -2.25 -12.90 -0.98
C THR A 227 -1.22 -11.98 -0.34
N ILE A 228 -1.54 -10.69 -0.24
CA ILE A 228 -0.69 -9.73 0.47
C ILE A 228 -0.47 -10.13 1.94
N ASN A 229 -1.46 -10.77 2.57
CA ASN A 229 -1.32 -11.24 3.94
C ASN A 229 -0.27 -12.35 4.07
N CYS A 230 -0.10 -13.18 3.04
CA CYS A 230 0.98 -14.16 3.01
C CYS A 230 2.36 -13.47 3.05
N GLU A 231 2.50 -12.37 2.31
CA GLU A 231 3.74 -11.59 2.26
C GLU A 231 4.03 -10.86 3.57
N ILE A 232 2.99 -10.26 4.18
CA ILE A 232 3.08 -9.65 5.52
C ILE A 232 3.53 -10.68 6.58
N PHE A 233 3.03 -11.91 6.50
CA PHE A 233 3.50 -12.97 7.40
C PHE A 233 4.99 -13.27 7.20
N SER A 234 5.45 -13.37 5.95
CA SER A 234 6.87 -13.58 5.64
C SER A 234 7.74 -12.43 6.14
N VAL A 235 7.26 -11.18 6.08
CA VAL A 235 7.89 -10.02 6.72
C VAL A 235 8.06 -10.27 8.22
N GLY A 236 7.08 -10.85 8.91
CA GLY A 236 7.21 -11.19 10.34
C GLY A 236 8.32 -12.15 10.66
N MET A 237 8.44 -13.20 9.86
CA MET A 237 9.52 -14.16 10.01
C MET A 237 10.88 -13.53 9.68
N LEU A 238 10.95 -12.63 8.70
CA LEU A 238 12.15 -11.84 8.41
C LEU A 238 12.52 -10.91 9.56
N LEU A 239 11.56 -10.17 10.13
CA LEU A 239 11.78 -9.28 11.26
C LEU A 239 12.25 -10.06 12.49
N TRP A 240 11.70 -11.26 12.72
CA TRP A 240 12.19 -12.15 13.76
C TRP A 240 13.63 -12.61 13.49
N GLU A 241 13.94 -13.04 12.25
CA GLU A 241 15.29 -13.44 11.85
C GLU A 241 16.30 -12.29 12.04
N LEU A 242 15.91 -11.05 11.69
CA LEU A 242 16.73 -9.84 11.89
C LEU A 242 16.86 -9.44 13.37
N CYS A 243 15.79 -9.58 14.15
CA CYS A 243 15.78 -9.23 15.57
C CYS A 243 16.73 -10.13 16.37
N TYR A 244 16.65 -11.44 16.14
CA TYR A 244 17.41 -12.45 16.88
C TYR A 244 18.68 -12.92 16.19
N GLU A 245 18.90 -12.53 14.93
CA GLU A 245 20.08 -12.90 14.12
C GLU A 245 20.28 -14.44 14.08
N LYS A 246 19.16 -15.15 13.94
CA LYS A 246 19.06 -16.62 13.95
C LYS A 246 18.14 -17.10 12.84
N LEU A 247 18.50 -18.23 12.25
CA LEU A 247 17.65 -18.91 11.28
C LEU A 247 16.36 -19.42 11.96
N PRO A 248 15.14 -19.04 11.48
CA PRO A 248 13.90 -19.50 12.06
C PRO A 248 13.78 -21.02 12.02
N TYR A 249 13.45 -21.63 13.17
CA TYR A 249 13.27 -23.06 13.38
C TYR A 249 14.48 -23.92 12.99
N ALA A 250 15.72 -23.40 13.08
CA ALA A 250 16.93 -24.00 12.48
C ALA A 250 16.98 -25.54 12.53
N GLU A 251 16.74 -26.12 13.71
CA GLU A 251 16.84 -27.57 13.98
C GLU A 251 15.59 -28.40 13.62
N TRP A 252 14.57 -27.78 13.02
CA TRP A 252 13.29 -28.43 12.77
C TRP A 252 13.15 -28.87 11.31
N ASN A 253 12.52 -30.03 11.13
CA ASN A 253 12.16 -30.53 9.81
C ASN A 253 10.84 -29.92 9.31
N LEU A 254 10.56 -30.14 8.02
CA LEU A 254 9.38 -29.61 7.34
C LEU A 254 8.07 -29.87 8.09
N LYS A 255 7.87 -31.12 8.56
CA LYS A 255 6.63 -31.54 9.23
C LYS A 255 6.46 -30.84 10.58
N GLN A 256 7.53 -30.77 11.38
CA GLN A 256 7.52 -30.09 12.68
C GLN A 256 7.14 -28.61 12.54
N ILE A 257 7.78 -27.89 11.61
CA ILE A 257 7.48 -26.47 11.35
C ILE A 257 6.03 -26.31 10.92
N THR A 258 5.61 -27.14 9.97
CA THR A 258 4.28 -27.10 9.39
C THR A 258 3.19 -27.31 10.45
N ASP A 259 3.30 -28.36 11.26
CA ASP A 259 2.29 -28.69 12.27
C ASP A 259 2.26 -27.64 13.39
N HIS A 260 3.42 -27.09 13.78
CA HIS A 260 3.52 -26.03 14.77
C HIS A 260 2.90 -24.72 14.31
N VAL A 261 3.24 -24.24 13.10
CA VAL A 261 2.68 -23.00 12.54
C VAL A 261 1.17 -23.11 12.34
N LEU A 262 0.69 -24.27 11.88
CA LEU A 262 -0.74 -24.56 11.72
C LEU A 262 -1.49 -24.63 13.05
N SER A 263 -0.83 -25.06 14.13
CA SER A 263 -1.40 -25.05 15.49
C SER A 263 -1.50 -23.66 16.13
N GLY A 264 -1.09 -22.61 15.40
CA GLY A 264 -1.12 -21.23 15.91
C GLY A 264 0.16 -20.78 16.58
N LYS A 265 1.12 -21.68 16.81
CA LYS A 265 2.37 -21.37 17.51
C LYS A 265 3.39 -20.70 16.58
N ARG A 266 4.32 -19.95 17.18
CA ARG A 266 5.39 -19.21 16.48
C ARG A 266 6.75 -19.54 17.07
N GLU A 267 7.79 -18.92 16.52
CA GLU A 267 9.10 -18.89 17.16
C GLU A 267 9.03 -18.21 18.53
N LYS A 268 10.00 -18.51 19.39
CA LYS A 268 10.05 -17.92 20.73
C LYS A 268 10.44 -16.44 20.65
N ILE A 269 9.72 -15.60 21.40
CA ILE A 269 10.09 -14.20 21.65
C ILE A 269 10.79 -14.16 23.01
N LEU A 270 11.99 -13.56 23.06
CA LEU A 270 12.77 -13.38 24.27
C LEU A 270 13.05 -11.88 24.46
N LYS A 271 12.58 -11.29 25.58
CA LYS A 271 12.99 -9.95 26.00
C LYS A 271 14.38 -10.00 26.63
N ARG A 272 15.24 -9.02 26.33
CA ARG A 272 16.56 -8.91 26.94
C ARG A 272 16.72 -7.77 27.92
N LYS A 273 17.65 -7.98 28.85
CA LYS A 273 18.30 -6.93 29.62
C LYS A 273 19.32 -6.24 28.72
N PHE A 274 19.02 -5.03 28.25
CA PHE A 274 20.03 -4.17 27.65
C PHE A 274 20.61 -3.24 28.70
N ARG A 275 21.93 -2.97 28.61
CA ARG A 275 22.55 -1.88 29.36
C ARG A 275 22.12 -0.50 28.85
N ASN A 276 21.74 -0.41 27.56
CA ASN A 276 21.25 0.80 26.92
C ASN A 276 19.71 0.77 26.82
N ILE A 277 19.06 1.77 27.42
CA ILE A 277 17.60 1.95 27.44
C ILE A 277 17.04 2.11 26.02
N ASP A 278 17.74 2.79 25.11
CA ASP A 278 17.30 2.99 23.73
C ASP A 278 17.22 1.65 22.98
N ASN A 279 18.24 0.81 23.11
CA ASN A 279 18.25 -0.52 22.52
C ASN A 279 17.13 -1.41 23.08
N ARG A 280 16.80 -1.25 24.37
CA ARG A 280 15.67 -1.94 25.00
C ARG A 280 14.36 -1.51 24.38
N GLU A 281 14.13 -0.21 24.23
CA GLU A 281 12.90 0.30 23.64
C GLU A 281 12.76 -0.13 22.18
N ILE A 282 13.84 -0.06 21.38
CA ILE A 282 13.83 -0.51 20.00
C ILE A 282 13.52 -2.02 19.92
N GLN A 283 14.10 -2.85 20.80
CA GLN A 283 13.76 -4.29 20.81
C GLN A 283 12.28 -4.52 21.11
N LEU A 284 11.70 -3.81 22.10
CA LEU A 284 10.29 -3.95 22.45
C LEU A 284 9.40 -3.59 21.26
N GLU A 285 9.71 -2.52 20.55
CA GLU A 285 8.98 -2.15 19.34
C GLU A 285 9.15 -3.17 18.21
N PHE A 286 10.35 -3.73 18.02
CA PHE A 286 10.54 -4.85 17.08
C PHE A 286 9.71 -6.08 17.45
N ILE A 287 9.61 -6.41 18.74
CA ILE A 287 8.77 -7.49 19.24
C ILE A 287 7.30 -7.22 18.91
N ASN A 288 6.83 -5.99 19.16
CA ASN A 288 5.47 -5.57 18.82
C ASN A 288 5.23 -5.70 17.31
N PHE A 289 6.15 -5.21 16.47
CA PHE A 289 6.06 -5.34 15.01
C PHE A 289 5.92 -6.79 14.58
N ILE A 290 6.80 -7.67 15.07
CA ILE A 290 6.76 -9.11 14.81
C ILE A 290 5.38 -9.68 15.18
N GLN A 291 4.89 -9.37 16.39
CA GLN A 291 3.57 -9.80 16.86
C GLN A 291 2.42 -9.31 15.96
N TYR A 292 2.48 -8.08 15.46
CA TYR A 292 1.46 -7.55 14.56
C TYR A 292 1.44 -8.20 13.18
N VAL A 293 2.59 -8.55 12.61
CA VAL A 293 2.63 -9.07 11.22
C VAL A 293 2.45 -10.58 11.12
N TRP A 294 2.82 -11.36 12.14
CA TRP A 294 2.77 -12.84 12.08
C TRP A 294 1.52 -13.46 12.73
N ARG A 295 0.47 -12.64 12.97
CA ARG A 295 -0.80 -13.11 13.55
C ARG A 295 -1.39 -14.27 12.76
N HIS A 296 -2.08 -15.16 13.47
CA HIS A 296 -2.63 -16.37 12.85
C HIS A 296 -3.70 -16.05 11.82
N GLN A 297 -4.67 -15.19 12.18
CA GLN A 297 -5.70 -14.71 11.27
C GLN A 297 -5.11 -13.66 10.30
N PRO A 298 -5.23 -13.86 8.97
CA PRO A 298 -4.69 -12.94 7.96
C PRO A 298 -5.18 -11.49 8.10
N GLU A 299 -6.46 -11.31 8.45
CA GLU A 299 -7.14 -10.03 8.59
C GLU A 299 -6.68 -9.21 9.80
N LEU A 300 -6.06 -9.84 10.80
CA LEU A 300 -5.54 -9.16 11.98
C LEU A 300 -4.08 -8.72 11.82
N ARG A 301 -3.48 -8.93 10.64
CA ARG A 301 -2.09 -8.53 10.40
C ARG A 301 -2.03 -7.04 10.07
N ILE A 302 -1.09 -6.31 10.68
CA ILE A 302 -0.85 -4.90 10.35
C ILE A 302 -0.52 -4.73 8.87
N THR A 303 -1.03 -3.66 8.25
CA THR A 303 -0.73 -3.36 6.85
C THR A 303 0.70 -2.85 6.68
N ILE A 304 1.30 -3.08 5.50
CA ILE A 304 2.65 -2.58 5.18
C ILE A 304 2.76 -1.05 5.37
N PRO A 305 1.82 -0.21 4.89
CA PRO A 305 1.87 1.23 5.11
C PRO A 305 1.84 1.62 6.59
N ALA A 306 0.97 0.99 7.40
CA ALA A 306 0.89 1.26 8.83
C ALA A 306 2.19 0.86 9.56
N LEU A 307 2.80 -0.27 9.18
CA LEU A 307 4.08 -0.70 9.74
C LEU A 307 5.23 0.23 9.35
N ILE A 308 5.28 0.70 8.10
CA ILE A 308 6.27 1.69 7.65
C ILE A 308 6.15 2.98 8.46
N GLN A 309 4.92 3.45 8.71
CA GLN A 309 4.69 4.66 9.48
C GLN A 309 5.24 4.54 10.91
N ARG A 310 4.96 3.43 11.60
CA ARG A 310 5.53 3.15 12.93
C ARG A 310 7.06 3.06 12.92
N LEU A 311 7.64 2.43 11.90
CA LEU A 311 9.10 2.38 11.73
C LEU A 311 9.73 3.75 11.45
N LYS A 312 9.01 4.65 10.75
CA LYS A 312 9.47 6.03 10.55
C LYS A 312 9.46 6.81 11.87
N GLU A 313 8.41 6.67 12.67
CA GLU A 313 8.34 7.27 14.01
C GLU A 313 9.48 6.77 14.90
N LEU A 314 9.73 5.46 14.88
CA LEU A 314 10.84 4.85 15.62
C LEU A 314 12.21 5.33 15.12
N ALA A 315 12.39 5.45 13.80
CA ALA A 315 13.62 5.97 13.21
C ALA A 315 13.86 7.45 13.53
N ASN A 316 12.80 8.25 13.62
CA ASN A 316 12.89 9.65 14.01
C ASN A 316 13.23 9.79 15.50
N LYS A 317 12.70 8.88 16.34
CA LYS A 317 13.01 8.83 17.77
C LYS A 317 14.45 8.38 18.03
N PHE A 318 14.94 7.41 17.25
CA PHE A 318 16.28 6.83 17.38
C PHE A 318 17.08 6.98 16.08
N PRO A 319 17.53 8.21 15.73
CA PRO A 319 18.33 8.43 14.55
C PRO A 319 19.68 7.71 14.66
N ILE A 320 20.25 7.34 13.51
CA ILE A 320 21.58 6.72 13.47
C ILE A 320 22.62 7.80 13.78
N PRO A 321 23.43 7.67 14.85
CA PRO A 321 24.50 8.63 15.14
C PRO A 321 25.50 8.72 13.97
N LEU A 322 26.09 9.90 13.75
CA LEU A 322 27.10 10.12 12.70
C LEU A 322 28.31 9.18 12.86
N ASP A 323 28.67 8.87 14.11
CA ASP A 323 29.80 7.99 14.45
C ASP A 323 29.36 6.53 14.71
N ALA A 324 28.12 6.17 14.36
CA ALA A 324 27.62 4.83 14.62
C ALA A 324 28.45 3.78 13.87
N PRO A 325 28.92 2.72 14.56
CA PRO A 325 29.67 1.67 13.89
C PRO A 325 28.78 1.02 12.81
N SER A 326 29.37 0.83 11.63
CA SER A 326 28.67 0.21 10.50
C SER A 326 28.15 -1.20 10.84
N PHE A 327 28.99 -1.98 11.53
CA PHE A 327 28.70 -3.30 12.11
C PHE A 327 29.63 -3.52 13.31
N PHE A 328 29.21 -4.31 14.29
CA PHE A 328 30.11 -4.74 15.37
C PHE A 328 30.92 -5.97 14.92
N LYS A 329 32.21 -6.01 15.28
CA LYS A 329 33.05 -7.20 15.03
C LYS A 329 32.79 -8.24 16.12
N ASN A 330 33.06 -9.51 15.85
CA ASN A 330 33.13 -10.60 16.84
C ASN A 330 31.89 -10.90 17.69
N LYS A 331 30.68 -10.79 17.14
CA LYS A 331 29.45 -11.12 17.88
C LYS A 331 29.46 -10.54 19.31
N GLU A 332 29.83 -9.28 19.46
CA GLU A 332 29.93 -8.58 20.76
C GLU A 332 28.55 -8.32 21.39
N LEU A 333 27.50 -8.20 20.56
CA LEU A 333 26.14 -8.09 21.04
C LEU A 333 25.64 -9.46 21.52
N ASP A 334 25.10 -9.49 22.73
CA ASP A 334 24.39 -10.67 23.23
C ASP A 334 22.96 -10.70 22.64
N ILE A 335 22.85 -11.32 21.46
CA ILE A 335 21.61 -11.36 20.66
C ILE A 335 20.74 -12.58 20.98
N ASP A 336 21.12 -13.42 21.96
CA ASP A 336 20.27 -14.49 22.52
C ASP A 336 20.17 -14.52 24.04
N GLY A 337 21.01 -13.80 24.78
CA GLY A 337 21.03 -13.82 26.24
C GLY A 337 21.84 -15.00 26.78
N GLN A 338 22.56 -15.71 25.90
CA GLN A 338 23.29 -16.93 26.24
C GLN A 338 24.78 -16.66 26.48
N LYS A 339 25.28 -15.45 26.25
CA LYS A 339 26.69 -15.11 26.49
C LYS A 339 26.90 -14.71 27.95
N SER A 340 27.41 -15.63 28.74
CA SER A 340 27.91 -15.37 30.10
C SER A 340 29.02 -14.32 30.07
N GLY A 341 28.82 -13.20 30.78
CA GLY A 341 29.75 -12.07 30.77
C GLY A 341 31.08 -12.39 31.46
N GLU A 342 32.18 -12.33 30.71
CA GLU A 342 33.56 -12.23 31.25
C GLU A 342 34.21 -10.84 31.04
N SER A 343 33.46 -9.85 30.55
CA SER A 343 33.93 -8.46 30.45
C SER A 343 32.92 -7.48 31.04
N THR A 344 32.74 -7.54 32.36
CA THR A 344 32.02 -6.52 33.14
C THR A 344 32.98 -5.82 34.10
N PRO A 345 33.27 -4.51 33.92
CA PRO A 345 33.62 -3.69 35.06
C PRO A 345 32.39 -3.63 35.97
N LYS A 346 32.55 -4.06 37.22
CA LYS A 346 31.53 -3.95 38.27
C LYS A 346 31.20 -2.48 38.50
N ILE A 347 29.98 -2.06 38.19
CA ILE A 347 29.36 -0.89 38.81
C ILE A 347 27.94 -1.28 39.22
N ASN A 348 27.70 -1.18 40.53
CA ASN A 348 26.44 -1.42 41.23
C ASN A 348 25.40 -0.36 40.83
N ASP A 349 24.29 -0.80 40.24
CA ASP A 349 22.89 -0.42 40.55
C ASP A 349 22.03 -0.67 39.31
N CYS A 350 21.45 -1.86 39.21
CA CYS A 350 20.25 -2.12 38.43
C CYS A 350 19.63 -3.39 39.02
N SER A 351 18.65 -3.19 39.90
CA SER A 351 17.86 -4.27 40.48
C SER A 351 17.28 -5.15 39.37
N GLU A 352 17.45 -6.46 39.55
CA GLU A 352 16.97 -7.48 38.63
C GLU A 352 15.44 -7.54 38.66
N ILE A 353 14.79 -6.84 37.73
CA ILE A 353 13.37 -7.02 37.48
C ILE A 353 13.24 -7.93 36.25
N GLU A 354 12.83 -9.18 36.46
CA GLU A 354 12.34 -10.04 35.39
C GLU A 354 10.98 -9.51 34.95
N GLU A 355 10.95 -8.72 33.87
CA GLU A 355 9.69 -8.24 33.30
C GLU A 355 9.13 -9.26 32.29
N GLU A 356 7.87 -9.64 32.49
CA GLU A 356 7.11 -10.55 31.62
C GLU A 356 7.06 -10.03 30.17
N VAL A 357 7.12 -10.94 29.19
CA VAL A 357 6.90 -10.64 27.75
C VAL A 357 5.56 -9.91 27.61
N PRO A 358 5.41 -8.84 26.79
CA PRO A 358 4.15 -8.13 26.76
C PRO A 358 3.11 -9.14 26.28
N GLU A 359 2.01 -9.30 27.03
CA GLU A 359 0.95 -10.20 26.63
C GLU A 359 0.50 -9.85 25.22
N GLU A 360 0.33 -10.87 24.38
CA GLU A 360 -0.15 -10.66 23.03
C GLU A 360 -1.52 -9.98 23.11
N VAL A 361 -1.60 -8.73 22.64
CA VAL A 361 -2.84 -7.96 22.68
C VAL A 361 -3.88 -8.71 21.86
N VAL A 362 -4.91 -9.22 22.56
CA VAL A 362 -6.06 -9.87 21.94
C VAL A 362 -6.79 -8.83 21.12
N VAL A 363 -6.66 -8.92 19.80
CA VAL A 363 -7.37 -8.04 18.88
C VAL A 363 -8.64 -8.73 18.44
N ILE A 364 -9.77 -8.06 18.66
CA ILE A 364 -11.08 -8.53 18.25
C ILE A 364 -11.22 -8.31 16.74
N PRO A 365 -11.61 -9.30 15.93
CA PRO A 365 -11.86 -9.11 14.51
C PRO A 365 -12.91 -8.02 14.24
N LEU A 366 -12.67 -7.20 13.22
CA LEU A 366 -13.56 -6.08 12.87
C LEU A 366 -15.02 -6.52 12.70
N LYS A 367 -15.26 -7.70 12.13
CA LYS A 367 -16.61 -8.26 11.94
C LYS A 367 -17.35 -8.42 13.28
N GLU A 368 -16.67 -8.91 14.31
CA GLU A 368 -17.25 -9.04 15.65
C GLU A 368 -17.53 -7.65 16.25
N GLY A 369 -16.65 -6.67 16.01
CA GLY A 369 -16.89 -5.26 16.34
C GLY A 369 -18.18 -4.70 15.74
N ILE A 370 -18.43 -5.00 14.46
CA ILE A 370 -19.64 -4.60 13.74
C ILE A 370 -20.88 -5.29 14.33
N ASP A 371 -20.77 -6.56 14.71
CA ASP A 371 -21.88 -7.30 15.32
C ASP A 371 -22.18 -6.81 16.74
N MET A 372 -21.16 -6.43 17.53
CA MET A 372 -21.32 -5.74 18.81
C MET A 372 -22.03 -4.38 18.63
N HIS A 373 -21.70 -3.62 17.58
CA HIS A 373 -22.38 -2.36 17.28
C HIS A 373 -23.88 -2.57 17.05
N LYS A 374 -24.26 -3.60 16.26
CA LYS A 374 -25.67 -3.94 16.02
C LYS A 374 -26.40 -4.32 17.30
N LYS A 375 -25.70 -4.95 18.26
CA LYS A 375 -26.22 -5.26 19.60
C LYS A 375 -26.23 -4.06 20.55
N LYS A 376 -25.77 -2.88 20.09
CA LYS A 376 -25.64 -1.64 20.87
C LYS A 376 -24.58 -1.71 21.99
N GLU A 377 -23.61 -2.61 21.87
CA GLU A 377 -22.49 -2.74 22.79
C GLU A 377 -21.37 -1.75 22.41
N TYR A 378 -21.65 -0.45 22.53
CA TYR A 378 -20.82 0.59 21.93
C TYR A 378 -19.40 0.69 22.49
N LYS A 379 -19.19 0.43 23.79
CA LYS A 379 -17.85 0.48 24.40
C LYS A 379 -16.92 -0.60 23.84
N SER A 380 -17.38 -1.85 23.79
CA SER A 380 -16.60 -2.96 23.25
C SER A 380 -16.38 -2.83 21.74
N SER A 381 -17.39 -2.32 21.01
CA SER A 381 -17.27 -2.02 19.59
C SER A 381 -16.21 -0.95 19.31
N TRP A 382 -16.20 0.13 20.12
CA TRP A 382 -15.23 1.21 20.01
C TRP A 382 -13.79 0.71 20.19
N GLU A 383 -13.55 -0.11 21.21
CA GLU A 383 -12.23 -0.70 21.44
C GLU A 383 -11.79 -1.58 20.26
N CYS A 384 -12.70 -2.40 19.73
CA CYS A 384 -12.44 -3.20 18.53
C CYS A 384 -12.07 -2.31 17.32
N PHE A 385 -12.83 -1.24 17.06
CA PHE A 385 -12.54 -0.34 15.95
C PHE A 385 -11.21 0.38 16.12
N LYS A 386 -10.86 0.80 17.34
CA LYS A 386 -9.56 1.40 17.63
C LYS A 386 -8.41 0.44 17.34
N GLN A 387 -8.49 -0.78 17.85
CA GLN A 387 -7.45 -1.80 17.63
C GLN A 387 -7.25 -2.12 16.15
N ASN A 388 -8.35 -2.27 15.38
CA ASN A 388 -8.24 -2.58 13.95
C ASN A 388 -7.74 -1.36 13.13
N ALA A 389 -8.11 -0.14 13.52
CA ALA A 389 -7.57 1.07 12.89
C ALA A 389 -6.07 1.23 13.14
N GLU A 390 -5.59 0.86 14.33
CA GLU A 390 -4.16 0.83 14.66
C GLU A 390 -3.36 -0.20 13.85
N LEU A 391 -4.03 -1.25 13.35
CA LEU A 391 -3.48 -2.20 12.37
C LEU A 391 -3.53 -1.68 10.93
N GLY A 392 -4.16 -0.51 10.71
CA GLY A 392 -4.32 0.11 9.41
C GLY A 392 -5.49 -0.42 8.61
N ASP A 393 -6.53 -0.96 9.25
CA ASP A 393 -7.78 -1.33 8.58
C ASP A 393 -8.59 -0.05 8.23
N PRO A 394 -8.81 0.24 6.93
CA PRO A 394 -9.52 1.46 6.52
C PRO A 394 -11.01 1.45 6.90
N LEU A 395 -11.65 0.28 7.00
CA LEU A 395 -13.05 0.17 7.41
C LEU A 395 -13.19 0.39 8.92
N ALA A 396 -12.20 0.01 9.72
CA ALA A 396 -12.17 0.37 11.14
C ALA A 396 -12.10 1.89 11.34
N LYS A 397 -11.28 2.60 10.54
CA LYS A 397 -11.24 4.07 10.53
C LYS A 397 -12.59 4.70 10.21
N PHE A 398 -13.33 4.13 9.24
CA PHE A 398 -14.70 4.55 8.96
C PHE A 398 -15.60 4.45 10.21
N TRP A 399 -15.55 3.32 10.92
CA TRP A 399 -16.37 3.12 12.12
C TRP A 399 -16.00 4.08 13.25
N ILE A 400 -14.71 4.38 13.44
CA ILE A 400 -14.27 5.43 14.36
C ILE A 400 -14.90 6.77 13.98
N GLY A 401 -14.80 7.18 12.71
CA GLY A 401 -15.42 8.40 12.23
C GLY A 401 -16.94 8.43 12.42
N TYR A 402 -17.61 7.29 12.20
CA TYR A 402 -19.04 7.13 12.43
C TYR A 402 -19.39 7.35 13.92
N TYR A 403 -18.61 6.78 14.83
CA TYR A 403 -18.82 6.93 16.28
C TYR A 403 -18.62 8.37 16.74
N LEU A 404 -17.59 9.05 16.25
CA LEU A 404 -17.31 10.45 16.55
C LEU A 404 -18.37 11.40 15.98
N LEU A 405 -18.93 11.09 14.82
CA LEU A 405 -19.98 11.90 14.20
C LEU A 405 -21.30 11.83 15.00
N TYR A 406 -21.69 10.62 15.42
CA TYR A 406 -22.99 10.39 16.08
C TYR A 406 -22.92 10.40 17.61
N GLY A 407 -21.74 10.32 18.21
CA GLY A 407 -21.55 10.29 19.65
C GLY A 407 -21.97 8.98 20.29
N TYR A 408 -21.71 7.84 19.62
CA TYR A 408 -21.99 6.51 20.19
C TYR A 408 -21.05 6.13 21.33
N HIS A 409 -19.84 6.71 21.34
CA HIS A 409 -18.85 6.56 22.41
C HIS A 409 -18.00 7.83 22.50
N GLY A 410 -17.91 8.44 23.68
CA GLY A 410 -17.18 9.70 23.89
C GLY A 410 -17.92 10.94 23.37
N GLU A 411 -17.19 12.07 23.34
CA GLU A 411 -17.71 13.35 22.83
C GLU A 411 -17.79 13.35 21.30
N LYS A 412 -18.75 14.12 20.77
CA LYS A 412 -18.90 14.28 19.32
C LYS A 412 -17.77 15.15 18.77
N ASP A 413 -17.08 14.64 17.76
CA ASP A 413 -16.07 15.41 17.03
C ASP A 413 -16.28 15.23 15.52
N PRO A 414 -17.09 16.11 14.89
CA PRO A 414 -17.33 16.05 13.45
C PRO A 414 -16.08 16.34 12.61
N ILE A 415 -15.11 17.07 13.15
CA ILE A 415 -13.88 17.43 12.43
C ILE A 415 -12.96 16.21 12.36
N MET A 416 -12.75 15.54 13.50
CA MET A 416 -11.99 14.30 13.55
C MET A 416 -12.69 13.19 12.77
N ALA A 417 -14.03 13.11 12.85
CA ALA A 417 -14.81 12.17 12.04
C ALA A 417 -14.55 12.33 10.54
N ARG A 418 -14.55 13.58 10.04
CA ARG A 418 -14.23 13.89 8.65
C ARG A 418 -12.84 13.42 8.25
N ASN A 419 -11.83 13.62 9.10
CA ASN A 419 -10.46 13.18 8.81
C ASN A 419 -10.39 11.65 8.68
N TYR A 420 -11.04 10.91 9.58
CA TYR A 420 -11.12 9.45 9.47
C TYR A 420 -11.89 8.97 8.24
N PHE A 421 -12.98 9.67 7.83
CA PHE A 421 -13.66 9.35 6.58
C PHE A 421 -12.76 9.60 5.37
N LYS A 422 -11.96 10.67 5.37
CA LYS A 422 -10.99 10.95 4.30
C LYS A 422 -9.95 9.84 4.20
N GLU A 423 -9.30 9.51 5.31
CA GLU A 423 -8.29 8.44 5.34
C GLU A 423 -8.87 7.12 4.85
N SER A 424 -10.05 6.75 5.36
CA SER A 424 -10.74 5.54 4.92
C SER A 424 -11.08 5.55 3.42
N ALA A 425 -11.54 6.69 2.90
CA ALA A 425 -11.92 6.87 1.49
C ALA A 425 -10.72 6.84 0.54
N ASP A 426 -9.54 7.27 1.00
CA ASP A 426 -8.31 7.32 0.20
C ASP A 426 -7.55 5.98 0.25
N GLU A 427 -7.53 5.33 1.41
CA GLU A 427 -6.86 4.04 1.61
C GLU A 427 -7.66 2.86 1.08
N SER A 428 -8.99 2.99 1.07
CA SER A 428 -9.89 1.96 0.55
C SER A 428 -10.90 2.54 -0.41
N ASN A 429 -11.34 1.74 -1.38
CA ASN A 429 -12.44 2.13 -2.24
C ASN A 429 -13.80 1.98 -1.51
N HIS A 430 -13.91 2.46 -0.27
CA HIS A 430 -15.11 2.32 0.54
C HIS A 430 -16.11 3.44 0.23
N ALA A 431 -17.18 3.09 -0.49
CA ALA A 431 -18.15 4.04 -1.03
C ALA A 431 -18.87 4.88 0.03
N GLU A 432 -19.11 4.32 1.23
CA GLU A 432 -19.76 5.04 2.32
C GLU A 432 -18.85 6.12 2.92
N SER A 433 -17.55 5.82 3.14
CA SER A 433 -16.57 6.83 3.55
C SER A 433 -16.46 7.96 2.55
N GLN A 434 -16.36 7.63 1.26
CA GLN A 434 -16.29 8.61 0.16
C GLN A 434 -17.52 9.54 0.18
N CYS A 435 -18.72 8.96 0.31
CA CYS A 435 -19.97 9.73 0.39
C CYS A 435 -20.01 10.63 1.64
N ARG A 436 -19.72 10.10 2.83
CA ARG A 436 -19.75 10.89 4.07
C ARG A 436 -18.72 11.99 4.11
N TYR A 437 -17.52 11.73 3.59
CA TYR A 437 -16.50 12.76 3.43
C TYR A 437 -17.00 13.90 2.54
N ALA A 438 -17.54 13.58 1.35
CA ALA A 438 -18.10 14.57 0.44
C ALA A 438 -19.25 15.38 1.08
N VAL A 439 -20.15 14.72 1.81
CA VAL A 439 -21.24 15.38 2.54
C VAL A 439 -20.71 16.34 3.60
N SER A 440 -19.66 15.97 4.34
CA SER A 440 -19.07 16.86 5.35
C SER A 440 -18.50 18.15 4.73
N LEU A 441 -17.89 18.05 3.55
CA LEU A 441 -17.33 19.19 2.82
C LEU A 441 -18.39 20.16 2.28
N LEU A 442 -19.64 19.71 2.08
CA LEU A 442 -20.75 20.62 1.71
C LEU A 442 -21.00 21.67 2.80
N GLY A 443 -20.82 21.31 4.07
CA GLY A 443 -20.94 22.24 5.18
C GLY A 443 -19.83 23.30 5.18
N ASP A 444 -18.60 22.91 4.85
CA ASP A 444 -17.47 23.83 4.72
C ASP A 444 -17.66 24.77 3.53
N LEU A 445 -18.11 24.23 2.39
CA LEU A 445 -18.41 25.01 1.19
C LEU A 445 -19.45 26.11 1.45
N ALA A 446 -20.44 25.84 2.31
CA ALA A 446 -21.46 26.81 2.69
C ALA A 446 -20.91 27.96 3.56
N LYS A 447 -19.89 27.68 4.39
CA LYS A 447 -19.27 28.65 5.31
C LYS A 447 -18.13 29.44 4.67
N GLU A 448 -17.48 28.87 3.65
CA GLU A 448 -16.32 29.47 2.99
C GLU A 448 -16.71 30.76 2.25
N THR A 449 -15.83 31.75 2.30
CA THR A 449 -16.01 33.05 1.62
C THR A 449 -15.06 33.20 0.43
N ASP A 450 -13.89 32.55 0.46
CA ASP A 450 -12.92 32.60 -0.63
C ASP A 450 -13.38 31.75 -1.82
N GLU A 451 -13.62 32.40 -2.95
CA GLU A 451 -14.14 31.75 -4.15
C GLU A 451 -13.15 30.74 -4.76
N THR A 452 -11.84 30.95 -4.59
CA THR A 452 -10.81 30.02 -5.06
C THR A 452 -10.80 28.74 -4.23
N VAL A 453 -11.05 28.84 -2.92
CA VAL A 453 -11.20 27.69 -2.02
C VAL A 453 -12.51 26.98 -2.29
N LYS A 454 -13.61 27.71 -2.49
CA LYS A 454 -14.90 27.15 -2.91
C LYS A 454 -14.79 26.34 -4.20
N ASP A 455 -14.08 26.84 -5.21
CA ASP A 455 -13.88 26.10 -6.46
C ASP A 455 -13.07 24.81 -6.27
N LYS A 456 -12.12 24.78 -5.34
CA LYS A 456 -11.41 23.54 -4.97
C LYS A 456 -12.35 22.56 -4.27
N LEU A 457 -13.11 23.03 -3.28
CA LEU A 457 -14.08 22.22 -2.54
C LEU A 457 -15.14 21.62 -3.45
N ARG A 458 -15.72 22.41 -4.37
CA ARG A 458 -16.71 21.91 -5.35
C ARG A 458 -16.17 20.74 -6.17
N LYS A 459 -14.92 20.84 -6.63
CA LYS A 459 -14.25 19.79 -7.43
C LYS A 459 -13.99 18.54 -6.60
N GLU A 460 -13.53 18.71 -5.36
CA GLU A 460 -13.27 17.61 -4.43
C GLU A 460 -14.57 16.88 -4.06
N ILE A 461 -15.63 17.61 -3.70
CA ILE A 461 -16.96 17.07 -3.39
C ILE A 461 -17.49 16.24 -4.57
N LEU A 462 -17.44 16.80 -5.78
CA LEU A 462 -17.92 16.11 -6.97
C LEU A 462 -17.13 14.80 -7.21
N TYR A 463 -15.80 14.86 -7.09
CA TYR A 463 -14.93 13.71 -7.26
C TYR A 463 -15.27 12.55 -6.31
N TYR A 464 -15.43 12.82 -5.01
CA TYR A 464 -15.75 11.76 -4.05
C TYR A 464 -17.18 11.22 -4.22
N PHE A 465 -18.15 12.05 -4.61
CA PHE A 465 -19.48 11.55 -4.95
C PHE A 465 -19.45 10.64 -6.18
N GLU A 466 -18.69 10.99 -7.22
CA GLU A 466 -18.53 10.14 -8.40
C GLU A 466 -17.86 8.80 -8.06
N LEU A 467 -16.79 8.82 -7.25
CA LEU A 467 -16.15 7.60 -6.76
C LEU A 467 -17.14 6.69 -6.01
N ALA A 468 -17.94 7.26 -5.11
CA ALA A 468 -18.89 6.53 -4.31
C ALA A 468 -20.05 5.96 -5.13
N ALA A 469 -20.59 6.74 -6.07
CA ALA A 469 -21.72 6.33 -6.91
C ALA A 469 -21.32 5.32 -7.99
N GLU A 470 -20.09 5.42 -8.53
CA GLU A 470 -19.59 4.54 -9.59
C GLU A 470 -18.76 3.36 -9.06
N ASN A 471 -18.76 3.15 -7.75
CA ASN A 471 -18.00 2.08 -7.11
C ASN A 471 -18.40 0.70 -7.68
N PRO A 472 -17.45 -0.10 -8.20
CA PRO A 472 -17.76 -1.37 -8.85
C PRO A 472 -18.22 -2.46 -7.88
N GLU A 473 -17.83 -2.39 -6.61
CA GLU A 473 -18.18 -3.40 -5.59
C GLU A 473 -19.50 -3.08 -4.92
N ASN A 474 -19.69 -1.82 -4.51
CA ASN A 474 -20.92 -1.37 -3.90
C ASN A 474 -21.18 0.12 -4.16
N ARG A 475 -22.04 0.40 -5.13
CA ARG A 475 -22.45 1.77 -5.46
C ARG A 475 -23.26 2.42 -4.33
N ASN A 476 -22.86 3.59 -3.85
CA ASN A 476 -23.55 4.27 -2.75
C ASN A 476 -24.82 5.00 -3.22
N ALA A 477 -25.95 4.71 -2.57
CA ALA A 477 -27.26 5.26 -2.95
C ALA A 477 -27.39 6.76 -2.64
N ASP A 478 -26.82 7.22 -1.52
CA ASP A 478 -26.84 8.64 -1.17
C ASP A 478 -25.97 9.47 -2.11
N ALA A 479 -24.80 8.96 -2.50
CA ALA A 479 -23.93 9.62 -3.48
C ALA A 479 -24.62 9.75 -4.85
N MET A 480 -25.33 8.71 -5.29
CA MET A 480 -26.16 8.77 -6.50
C MET A 480 -27.24 9.85 -6.39
N TYR A 481 -27.92 9.93 -5.24
CA TYR A 481 -28.90 10.99 -5.00
C TYR A 481 -28.26 12.38 -5.10
N TYR A 482 -27.12 12.61 -4.43
CA TYR A 482 -26.43 13.90 -4.49
C TYR A 482 -25.97 14.25 -5.90
N LEU A 483 -25.39 13.31 -6.66
CA LEU A 483 -25.03 13.56 -8.06
C LEU A 483 -26.26 13.88 -8.90
N GLY A 484 -27.35 13.14 -8.72
CA GLY A 484 -28.61 13.40 -9.40
C GLY A 484 -29.11 14.82 -9.17
N ASP A 485 -29.14 15.26 -7.91
CA ASP A 485 -29.53 16.62 -7.53
C ASP A 485 -28.54 17.69 -8.04
N ILE A 486 -27.24 17.40 -8.07
CA ILE A 486 -26.21 18.28 -8.63
C ILE A 486 -26.40 18.50 -10.12
N TYR A 487 -26.56 17.42 -10.90
CA TYR A 487 -26.70 17.49 -12.36
C TYR A 487 -28.03 18.09 -12.79
N VAL A 488 -29.15 17.73 -12.17
CA VAL A 488 -30.47 18.32 -12.46
C VAL A 488 -30.49 19.82 -12.15
N GLY A 489 -29.90 20.22 -11.02
CA GLY A 489 -29.90 21.59 -10.54
C GLY A 489 -28.75 22.47 -11.07
N GLY A 490 -27.76 21.91 -11.77
CA GLY A 490 -26.53 22.63 -12.13
C GLY A 490 -25.76 23.13 -10.90
N LYS A 491 -25.81 22.39 -9.78
CA LYS A 491 -25.16 22.78 -8.52
C LYS A 491 -23.64 22.62 -8.63
N LEU A 492 -22.91 23.18 -7.67
CA LEU A 492 -21.43 23.14 -7.63
C LEU A 492 -20.76 23.66 -8.91
N ARG A 493 -21.41 24.58 -9.66
CA ARG A 493 -20.97 25.10 -10.98
C ARG A 493 -20.80 24.02 -12.05
N VAL A 494 -21.47 22.88 -11.90
CA VAL A 494 -21.56 21.85 -12.95
C VAL A 494 -22.59 22.30 -13.99
N LYS A 495 -22.29 22.09 -15.28
CA LYS A 495 -23.25 22.34 -16.36
C LYS A 495 -24.51 21.50 -16.12
N ARG A 496 -25.68 22.13 -16.15
CA ARG A 496 -26.96 21.45 -15.96
C ARG A 496 -27.12 20.34 -17.01
N ASP A 497 -27.36 19.13 -16.54
CA ASP A 497 -27.58 17.93 -17.34
C ASP A 497 -28.72 17.12 -16.71
N VAL A 498 -29.93 17.38 -17.19
CA VAL A 498 -31.14 16.81 -16.60
C VAL A 498 -31.21 15.30 -16.83
N ILE A 499 -30.83 14.82 -18.02
CA ILE A 499 -30.90 13.39 -18.37
C ILE A 499 -29.96 12.60 -17.48
N ARG A 500 -28.68 13.04 -17.39
CA ARG A 500 -27.70 12.38 -16.53
C ARG A 500 -28.11 12.42 -15.06
N GLY A 501 -28.64 13.56 -14.60
CA GLY A 501 -29.11 13.70 -13.23
C GLY A 501 -30.30 12.79 -12.90
N LEU A 502 -31.28 12.68 -13.81
CA LEU A 502 -32.42 11.77 -13.65
C LEU A 502 -31.99 10.31 -13.62
N ASN A 503 -31.00 9.91 -14.43
CA ASN A 503 -30.45 8.56 -14.39
C ASN A 503 -29.86 8.21 -13.01
N TYR A 504 -29.08 9.11 -12.41
CA TYR A 504 -28.57 8.88 -11.05
C TYR A 504 -29.69 8.85 -10.00
N LEU A 505 -30.73 9.71 -10.11
CA LEU A 505 -31.87 9.67 -9.19
C LEU A 505 -32.66 8.35 -9.30
N ARG A 506 -32.90 7.86 -10.52
CA ARG A 506 -33.53 6.55 -10.77
C ARG A 506 -32.69 5.41 -10.17
N LEU A 507 -31.37 5.44 -10.36
CA LEU A 507 -30.47 4.46 -9.76
C LEU A 507 -30.50 4.50 -8.23
N ALA A 508 -30.53 5.69 -7.62
CA ALA A 508 -30.66 5.85 -6.17
C ALA A 508 -32.01 5.33 -5.65
N ALA A 509 -33.10 5.63 -6.35
CA ALA A 509 -34.45 5.15 -6.02
C ALA A 509 -34.56 3.62 -6.10
N ASN A 510 -33.93 2.99 -7.10
CA ASN A 510 -33.84 1.53 -7.21
C ASN A 510 -33.08 0.87 -6.06
N LYS A 511 -32.20 1.62 -5.37
CA LYS A 511 -31.55 1.20 -4.12
C LYS A 511 -32.32 1.64 -2.86
N HIS A 512 -33.62 1.94 -2.99
CA HIS A 512 -34.53 2.36 -1.93
C HIS A 512 -34.12 3.67 -1.22
N ASN A 513 -33.45 4.59 -1.92
CA ASN A 513 -33.18 5.92 -1.36
C ASN A 513 -34.47 6.76 -1.29
N GLU A 514 -34.96 7.03 -0.08
CA GLU A 514 -36.21 7.77 0.13
C GLU A 514 -36.18 9.21 -0.43
N ARG A 515 -35.02 9.88 -0.37
CA ARG A 515 -34.90 11.25 -0.88
C ARG A 515 -35.00 11.28 -2.40
N ALA A 516 -34.45 10.28 -3.07
CA ALA A 516 -34.57 10.13 -4.51
C ALA A 516 -36.01 9.82 -4.93
N LEU A 517 -36.68 8.89 -4.23
CA LEU A 517 -38.09 8.54 -4.47
C LEU A 517 -38.99 9.78 -4.36
N LYS A 518 -38.90 10.51 -3.23
CA LYS A 518 -39.67 11.75 -3.02
C LYS A 518 -39.37 12.82 -4.06
N LYS A 519 -38.12 12.92 -4.53
CA LYS A 519 -37.73 13.93 -5.53
C LYS A 519 -38.29 13.61 -6.91
N LEU A 520 -38.33 12.33 -7.29
CA LEU A 520 -38.95 11.87 -8.54
C LEU A 520 -40.49 12.00 -8.49
N GLU A 521 -41.10 11.82 -7.33
CA GLU A 521 -42.55 11.91 -7.12
C GLU A 521 -43.10 13.34 -7.00
N ASN A 522 -42.29 14.32 -6.61
CA ASN A 522 -42.79 15.67 -6.29
C ASN A 522 -42.44 16.74 -7.32
N ASP A 523 -41.49 16.48 -8.22
CA ASP A 523 -41.02 17.49 -9.17
C ASP A 523 -41.84 17.39 -10.48
N GLU A 524 -42.77 18.33 -10.69
CA GLU A 524 -43.67 18.38 -11.86
C GLU A 524 -42.89 18.45 -13.19
N PHE A 525 -41.74 19.12 -13.21
CA PHE A 525 -40.87 19.18 -14.38
C PHE A 525 -40.26 17.81 -14.68
N ILE A 526 -39.83 17.08 -13.64
CA ILE A 526 -39.36 15.70 -13.78
C ILE A 526 -40.48 14.77 -14.21
N LYS A 527 -41.70 14.91 -13.67
CA LYS A 527 -42.88 14.14 -14.11
C LYS A 527 -43.18 14.32 -15.59
N HIS A 528 -43.16 15.56 -16.08
CA HIS A 528 -43.42 15.88 -17.48
C HIS A 528 -42.34 15.29 -18.42
N LEU A 529 -41.08 15.25 -17.98
CA LEU A 529 -39.99 14.59 -18.72
C LEU A 529 -40.14 13.06 -18.73
N ILE A 530 -40.56 12.47 -17.60
CA ILE A 530 -40.82 11.02 -17.51
C ILE A 530 -42.03 10.60 -18.37
N SER A 531 -43.07 11.43 -18.46
CA SER A 531 -44.22 11.15 -19.32
C SER A 531 -43.85 11.25 -20.80
N ALA A 532 -43.05 12.25 -21.19
CA ALA A 532 -42.59 12.41 -22.57
C ALA A 532 -41.71 11.23 -23.05
N GLU A 533 -40.85 10.65 -22.19
CA GLU A 533 -40.08 9.45 -22.53
C GLU A 533 -40.95 8.19 -22.72
N LYS A 534 -42.10 8.10 -22.04
CA LYS A 534 -43.03 6.96 -22.22
C LYS A 534 -43.78 7.05 -23.54
N ASP A 535 -44.20 8.25 -23.92
CA ASP A 535 -44.92 8.49 -25.17
C ASP A 535 -44.03 8.18 -26.41
N ASP A 536 -42.71 8.37 -26.31
CA ASP A 536 -41.75 7.99 -27.38
C ASP A 536 -41.45 6.47 -27.41
N SER A 537 -41.64 5.74 -26.31
CA SER A 537 -41.38 4.29 -26.22
C SER A 537 -42.56 3.41 -26.64
N ASP A 538 -43.79 3.95 -26.60
CA ASP A 538 -45.02 3.27 -27.04
C ASP A 538 -45.37 3.58 -28.51
N GLY A 539 -44.52 4.35 -29.22
CA GLY A 539 -44.68 4.77 -30.61
C GLY A 539 -43.83 4.03 -31.65
N ILE A 540 -43.13 2.95 -31.27
CA ILE A 540 -42.37 2.05 -32.16
C ILE A 540 -42.88 0.63 -31.94
#